data_AF-A0A914QHK8-F1
#
_entry.id   AF-A0A914QHK8-F1
#
_cell.length_a   1.000
_cell.length_b   1.000
_cell.length_c   1.000
_cell.angle_alpha   90.00
_cell.angle_beta   90.00
_cell.angle_gamma   90.00
#
_symmetry.space_group_name_H-M   'P 1'
#
loop_
_entity.id
_entity.type
_entity.pdbx_description
1 polymer ?
#
loop_
_entity_poly.entity_id
_entity_poly.type
_entity_poly.pdbx_seq_one_letter_code
_entity_poly.pdbx_strand_id
1 'polypeptide(L)'
;MASPLYICPETGNDENGDGSEEKPLKTLLKAMVISGSADGDFRVASVKKDQQRIWEPAAKSAIKKNKNKFEADLKKASKAQDAAKALKEKTDAAVEEAKKIKLVMDKSLPEAIKIKVRDAKDNIDKRIKVQGYVHRLRQQGLKESCIFGTSRW
;
A
#
# COMPACT_ATOMS: atom_id res chain seq x y z
N MET A 1 -20.50 26.16 9.44
CA MET A 1 -19.87 26.68 10.67
C MET A 1 -19.01 25.54 11.23
N ALA A 2 -17.70 25.73 11.33
CA ALA A 2 -16.82 24.69 11.85
C ALA A 2 -17.10 24.48 13.34
N SER A 3 -17.37 23.25 13.76
CA SER A 3 -17.57 22.94 15.18
C SER A 3 -16.23 23.07 15.91
N PRO A 4 -16.19 23.70 17.09
CA PRO A 4 -14.94 23.81 17.85
C PRO A 4 -14.45 22.41 18.22
N LEU A 5 -13.19 22.13 17.89
CA LEU A 5 -12.58 20.84 18.21
C LEU A 5 -11.82 20.94 19.53
N TYR A 6 -12.17 20.04 20.45
CA TYR A 6 -11.65 19.99 21.80
C TYR A 6 -10.51 19.00 21.90
N ILE A 7 -9.38 19.46 22.45
CA ILE A 7 -8.14 18.71 22.54
C ILE A 7 -7.73 18.65 24.00
N CYS A 8 -7.58 17.45 24.55
CA CYS A 8 -7.07 17.23 25.88
C CYS A 8 -5.83 16.31 25.81
N PRO A 9 -4.62 16.83 26.07
CA PRO A 9 -3.40 16.03 26.01
C PRO A 9 -3.34 14.92 27.07
N GLU A 10 -4.05 15.08 28.20
CA GLU A 10 -4.02 14.14 29.33
C GLU A 10 -5.10 13.05 29.24
N THR A 11 -6.32 13.40 28.83
CA THR A 11 -7.47 12.46 28.83
C THR A 11 -8.02 12.13 27.44
N GLY A 12 -7.48 12.77 26.39
CA GLY A 12 -7.95 12.57 25.03
C GLY A 12 -7.46 11.26 24.39
N ASN A 13 -8.20 10.82 23.37
CA ASN A 13 -7.85 9.64 22.57
C ASN A 13 -7.89 10.00 21.08
N ASP A 14 -6.81 9.69 20.35
CA ASP A 14 -6.65 10.01 18.92
C ASP A 14 -7.25 8.97 17.98
N GLU A 15 -7.62 7.79 18.49
CA GLU A 15 -8.16 6.69 17.68
C GLU A 15 -9.69 6.77 17.58
N ASN A 16 -10.37 7.03 18.71
CA ASN A 16 -11.83 7.02 18.83
C ASN A 16 -12.44 8.38 19.24
N GLY A 17 -11.64 9.44 19.29
CA GLY A 17 -12.11 10.78 19.66
C GLY A 17 -12.77 11.49 18.47
N ASP A 18 -14.02 11.90 18.62
CA ASP A 18 -14.74 12.72 17.64
C ASP A 18 -14.35 14.21 17.73
N GLY A 19 -13.58 14.59 18.76
CA GLY A 19 -13.16 15.97 19.01
C GLY A 19 -14.24 16.86 19.63
N SER A 20 -15.30 16.25 20.19
CA SER A 20 -16.32 16.91 21.00
C SER A 20 -15.83 17.12 22.44
N GLU A 21 -16.56 17.93 23.22
CA GLU A 21 -16.27 18.14 24.66
C GLU A 21 -16.29 16.83 25.46
N GLU A 22 -17.16 15.89 25.06
CA GLU A 22 -17.32 14.57 25.69
C GLU A 22 -16.21 13.59 25.32
N LYS A 23 -15.66 13.70 24.10
CA LYS A 23 -14.58 12.84 23.57
C LYS A 23 -13.47 13.68 22.95
N PRO A 24 -12.65 14.34 23.78
CA PRO A 24 -11.59 15.20 23.29
C PRO A 24 -10.51 14.38 22.58
N LEU A 25 -9.90 14.98 21.58
CA LEU A 25 -8.73 14.42 20.89
C LEU A 25 -7.48 14.60 21.75
N LYS A 26 -6.48 13.74 21.58
CA LYS A 26 -5.21 13.87 22.32
C LYS A 26 -4.27 14.84 21.62
N THR A 27 -4.25 14.84 20.29
CA THR A 27 -3.35 15.66 19.48
C THR A 27 -4.08 16.64 18.58
N LEU A 28 -3.50 17.85 18.50
CA LEU A 28 -3.92 18.90 17.57
C LEU A 28 -3.77 18.47 16.10
N LEU A 29 -2.84 17.57 15.80
CA LEU A 29 -2.63 17.03 14.45
C LEU A 29 -3.85 16.20 14.00
N LYS A 30 -4.37 15.32 14.85
CA LYS A 30 -5.57 14.53 14.54
C LYS A 30 -6.79 15.42 14.35
N ALA A 31 -6.90 16.48 15.14
CA ALA A 31 -7.96 17.49 14.98
C ALA A 31 -7.88 18.18 13.61
N MET A 32 -6.68 18.54 13.13
CA MET A 32 -6.47 19.10 11.79
C MET A 32 -6.80 18.11 10.66
N VAL A 33 -6.55 16.82 10.87
CA VAL A 33 -6.90 15.76 9.91
C VAL A 33 -8.42 15.60 9.82
N ILE A 34 -9.12 15.63 10.95
CA ILE A 34 -10.58 15.47 11.01
C ILE A 34 -11.31 16.69 10.45
N SER A 35 -10.83 17.90 10.76
CA SER A 35 -11.41 19.14 10.24
C SER A 35 -11.11 19.38 8.75
N GLY A 36 -10.13 18.65 8.19
CA GLY A 36 -9.59 18.91 6.85
C GLY A 36 -9.03 20.32 6.67
N SER A 37 -8.87 21.08 7.76
CA SER A 37 -8.59 22.51 7.75
C SER A 37 -7.53 22.84 8.80
N ALA A 38 -6.48 23.51 8.33
CA ALA A 38 -5.34 23.91 9.14
C ALA A 38 -5.67 25.06 10.13
N ASP A 39 -6.75 25.79 9.85
CA ASP A 39 -7.21 27.00 10.56
C ASP A 39 -8.61 26.79 11.17
N GLY A 40 -8.84 25.65 11.79
CA GLY A 40 -10.06 25.41 12.58
C GLY A 40 -10.01 26.09 13.95
N ASP A 41 -11.18 26.29 14.56
CA ASP A 41 -11.31 26.70 15.96
C ASP A 41 -10.92 25.53 16.88
N PHE A 42 -9.63 25.46 17.23
CA PHE A 42 -9.08 24.43 18.12
C PHE A 42 -8.99 24.94 19.56
N ARG A 43 -9.62 24.22 20.49
CA ARG A 43 -9.56 24.51 21.93
C ARG A 43 -8.78 23.44 22.66
N VAL A 44 -7.76 23.84 23.40
CA VAL A 44 -6.90 22.94 24.18
C VAL A 44 -7.27 23.05 25.65
N ALA A 45 -7.50 21.92 26.31
CA ALA A 45 -7.69 21.87 27.76
C ALA A 45 -6.35 22.12 28.45
N SER A 46 -6.25 23.24 29.17
CA SER A 46 -5.22 23.49 30.17
C SER A 46 -5.78 23.10 31.54
N VAL A 47 -5.23 22.07 32.16
CA VAL A 47 -5.55 21.74 33.56
C VAL A 47 -4.73 22.67 34.45
N LYS A 48 -5.37 23.71 35.01
CA LYS A 48 -4.78 24.44 36.14
C LYS A 48 -5.04 23.65 37.42
N LYS A 49 -4.18 23.85 38.43
CA LYS A 49 -4.09 23.11 39.71
C LYS A 49 -5.39 23.03 40.57
N ASP A 50 -6.49 23.61 40.11
CA ASP A 50 -7.79 23.70 40.81
C ASP A 50 -8.88 22.77 40.20
N GLN A 51 -8.51 21.67 39.54
CA GLN A 51 -9.44 20.68 38.96
C GLN A 51 -10.43 21.20 37.90
N GLN A 52 -10.39 22.49 37.53
CA GLN A 52 -11.30 23.09 36.55
C GLN A 52 -10.67 23.06 35.15
N ARG A 53 -11.27 22.30 34.22
CA ARG A 53 -10.83 22.24 32.82
C ARG A 53 -11.18 23.55 32.13
N ILE A 54 -10.17 24.37 31.85
CA ILE A 54 -10.34 25.61 31.07
C ILE A 54 -9.93 25.32 29.63
N TRP A 55 -10.84 25.57 28.70
CA TRP A 55 -10.62 25.44 27.27
C TRP A 55 -10.01 26.73 26.72
N GLU A 56 -8.71 26.73 26.50
CA GLU A 56 -7.99 27.87 25.94
C GLU A 56 -7.83 27.69 24.42
N PRO A 57 -7.88 28.78 23.62
CA PRO A 57 -7.60 28.70 22.20
C PRO A 57 -6.17 28.20 21.98
N ALA A 58 -5.98 27.31 21.02
CA ALA A 58 -4.67 26.73 20.72
C ALA A 58 -3.63 27.83 20.41
N ALA A 59 -2.44 27.71 21.00
CA ALA A 59 -1.35 28.67 20.77
C ALA A 59 -0.96 28.71 19.28
N LYS A 60 -0.78 29.92 18.73
CA LYS A 60 -0.40 30.14 17.31
C LYS A 60 0.86 29.36 16.89
N SER A 61 1.80 29.16 17.82
CA SER A 61 3.02 28.36 17.60
C SER A 61 2.75 26.85 17.49
N ALA A 62 1.79 26.32 18.25
CA ALA A 62 1.37 24.92 18.19
C ALA A 62 0.60 24.63 16.90
N ILE A 63 -0.26 25.56 16.46
CA ILE A 63 -0.96 25.49 15.18
C ILE A 63 0.09 25.41 14.05
N LYS A 64 1.00 26.39 13.95
CA LYS A 64 2.03 26.43 12.89
C LYS A 64 2.89 25.16 12.82
N LYS A 65 3.30 24.59 13.97
CA LYS A 65 4.07 23.35 14.03
C LYS A 65 3.28 22.15 13.47
N ASN A 66 2.00 22.04 13.81
CA ASN A 66 1.17 20.93 13.34
C ASN A 66 0.75 21.09 11.88
N LYS A 67 0.58 22.32 11.36
CA LYS A 67 0.40 22.57 9.91
C LYS A 67 1.55 21.99 9.09
N ASN A 68 2.79 22.29 9.47
CA ASN A 68 3.97 21.77 8.77
C ASN A 68 4.03 20.23 8.79
N LYS A 69 3.62 19.60 9.90
CA LYS A 69 3.54 18.14 10.01
C LYS A 69 2.43 17.57 9.13
N PHE A 70 1.25 18.19 9.14
CA PHE A 70 0.11 17.79 8.30
C PHE A 70 0.45 17.86 6.81
N GLU A 71 1.11 18.93 6.35
CA GLU A 71 1.60 19.05 4.97
C GLU A 71 2.64 17.98 4.62
N ALA A 72 3.52 17.63 5.55
CA ALA A 72 4.51 16.57 5.34
C ALA A 72 3.84 15.19 5.21
N ASP A 73 2.81 14.91 6.01
CA ASP A 73 2.07 13.65 5.96
C ASP A 73 1.21 13.55 4.70
N LEU A 74 0.57 14.64 4.25
CA LEU A 74 -0.12 14.69 2.95
C LEU A 74 0.82 14.38 1.79
N LYS A 75 2.02 14.98 1.78
CA LYS A 75 3.04 14.72 0.74
C LYS A 75 3.56 13.29 0.75
N LYS A 76 3.60 12.62 1.91
CA LYS A 76 3.98 11.20 2.00
C LYS A 76 2.85 10.29 1.52
N ALA A 77 1.62 10.59 1.93
CA ALA A 77 0.44 9.83 1.54
C ALA A 77 0.22 9.87 0.02
N SER A 78 0.38 11.03 -0.63
CA SER A 78 0.26 11.14 -2.08
C SER A 78 1.29 10.28 -2.80
N LYS A 79 2.57 10.39 -2.43
CA LYS A 79 3.65 9.58 -3.01
C LYS A 79 3.43 8.07 -2.85
N ALA A 80 2.92 7.64 -1.69
CA ALA A 80 2.61 6.23 -1.44
C ALA A 80 1.46 5.73 -2.32
N GLN A 81 0.41 6.56 -2.51
CA GLN A 81 -0.71 6.22 -3.39
C GLN A 81 -0.28 6.16 -4.87
N ASP A 82 0.53 7.11 -5.32
CA ASP A 82 0.99 7.16 -6.71
C ASP A 82 1.91 5.96 -7.04
N ALA A 83 2.80 5.59 -6.11
CA ALA A 83 3.64 4.40 -6.26
C ALA A 83 2.81 3.09 -6.32
N ALA A 84 1.77 2.99 -5.49
CA ALA A 84 0.89 1.82 -5.49
C ALA A 84 0.04 1.71 -6.77
N LYS A 85 -0.42 2.84 -7.32
CA LYS A 85 -1.15 2.87 -8.61
C LYS A 85 -0.25 2.51 -9.78
N ALA A 86 0.94 3.10 -9.85
CA ALA A 86 1.91 2.82 -10.91
C ALA A 86 2.38 1.35 -10.93
N LEU A 87 2.44 0.69 -9.78
CA LEU A 87 2.78 -0.74 -9.73
C LEU A 87 1.64 -1.61 -10.29
N LYS A 88 0.39 -1.29 -9.95
CA LYS A 88 -0.79 -2.03 -10.44
C LYS A 88 -0.97 -1.88 -11.95
N GLU A 89 -0.80 -0.67 -12.47
CA GLU A 89 -0.91 -0.41 -13.92
C GLU A 89 0.13 -1.20 -14.73
N LYS A 90 1.36 -1.32 -14.20
CA LYS A 90 2.42 -2.12 -14.84
C LYS A 90 2.14 -3.62 -14.83
N THR A 91 1.58 -4.13 -13.72
CA THR A 91 1.23 -5.55 -13.64
C THR A 91 0.09 -5.90 -14.58
N ASP A 92 -0.91 -5.02 -14.67
CA ASP A 92 -2.09 -5.26 -15.51
C ASP A 92 -1.72 -5.18 -17.00
N ALA A 93 -0.89 -4.23 -17.40
CA ALA A 93 -0.39 -4.13 -18.78
C ALA A 93 0.38 -5.38 -19.22
N ALA A 94 1.27 -5.90 -18.38
CA ALA A 94 2.04 -7.11 -18.68
C ALA A 94 1.15 -8.36 -18.82
N VAL A 95 0.08 -8.46 -18.01
CA VAL A 95 -0.88 -9.56 -18.09
C VAL A 95 -1.69 -9.51 -19.39
N GLU A 96 -2.13 -8.33 -19.81
CA GLU A 96 -2.87 -8.15 -21.06
C GLU A 96 -2.02 -8.42 -22.30
N GLU A 97 -0.72 -8.06 -22.27
CA GLU A 97 0.22 -8.43 -23.32
C GLU A 97 0.45 -9.94 -23.40
N ALA A 98 0.61 -10.61 -22.25
CA ALA A 98 0.79 -12.06 -22.20
C ALA A 98 -0.42 -12.84 -22.75
N LYS A 99 -1.66 -12.38 -22.49
CA LYS A 99 -2.89 -13.02 -23.01
C LYS A 99 -2.99 -13.00 -24.54
N LYS A 100 -2.35 -12.03 -25.21
CA LYS A 100 -2.40 -11.89 -26.68
C LYS A 100 -1.48 -12.88 -27.40
N ILE A 101 -0.48 -13.43 -26.71
CA ILE A 101 0.48 -14.36 -27.30
C ILE A 101 -0.21 -15.72 -27.54
N LYS A 102 -0.74 -15.90 -28.75
CA LYS A 102 -1.30 -17.19 -29.19
C LYS A 102 -0.16 -18.09 -29.66
N LEU A 103 0.26 -19.01 -28.79
CA LEU A 103 1.20 -20.07 -29.14
C LEU A 103 0.49 -21.11 -30.03
N VAL A 104 0.63 -20.96 -31.35
CA VAL A 104 0.10 -21.93 -32.33
C VAL A 104 1.12 -23.05 -32.51
N MET A 105 0.64 -24.30 -32.47
CA MET A 105 1.48 -25.46 -32.80
C MET A 105 1.59 -25.61 -34.31
N ASP A 106 2.81 -25.80 -34.81
CA ASP A 106 3.06 -26.22 -36.18
C ASP A 106 2.65 -27.68 -36.35
N LYS A 107 1.71 -27.92 -37.28
CA LYS A 107 1.12 -29.23 -37.61
C LYS A 107 2.02 -30.10 -38.48
N SER A 108 3.13 -29.56 -38.97
CA SER A 108 4.09 -30.29 -39.83
C SER A 108 5.00 -31.26 -39.05
N LEU A 109 4.94 -31.21 -37.72
CA LEU A 109 5.81 -31.93 -36.80
C LEU A 109 4.98 -32.90 -35.94
N PRO A 110 5.56 -34.01 -35.45
CA PRO A 110 4.85 -35.00 -34.64
C PRO A 110 4.16 -34.36 -33.43
N GLU A 111 3.01 -34.92 -33.02
CA GLU A 111 2.23 -34.44 -31.89
C GLU A 111 3.05 -34.50 -30.59
N ALA A 112 3.05 -33.40 -29.84
CA ALA A 112 3.81 -33.31 -28.60
C ALA A 112 3.11 -34.06 -27.46
N ILE A 113 3.76 -35.07 -26.91
CA ILE A 113 3.24 -35.86 -25.79
C ILE A 113 3.38 -35.03 -24.51
N LYS A 114 2.29 -34.84 -23.77
CA LYS A 114 2.34 -34.17 -22.45
C LYS A 114 2.92 -35.11 -21.41
N ILE A 115 4.09 -34.78 -20.86
CA ILE A 115 4.75 -35.57 -19.82
C ILE A 115 5.21 -34.71 -18.63
N LYS A 116 5.43 -35.34 -17.48
CA LYS A 116 6.08 -34.71 -16.33
C LYS A 116 7.60 -34.83 -16.45
N VAL A 117 8.35 -33.91 -15.83
CA VAL A 117 9.84 -33.90 -15.88
C VAL A 117 10.45 -35.21 -15.39
N ARG A 118 9.80 -35.90 -14.43
CA ARG A 118 10.25 -37.22 -13.93
C ARG A 118 10.29 -38.31 -15.01
N ASP A 119 9.38 -38.25 -15.98
CA ASP A 119 9.18 -39.25 -17.03
C ASP A 119 9.97 -38.89 -18.30
N ALA A 120 10.84 -37.87 -18.22
CA ALA A 120 11.68 -37.41 -19.33
C ALA A 120 12.73 -38.44 -19.74
N LYS A 121 13.17 -39.30 -18.80
CA LYS A 121 14.15 -40.36 -19.08
C LYS A 121 13.60 -41.45 -20.01
N ASP A 122 12.30 -41.69 -19.97
CA ASP A 122 11.65 -42.76 -20.77
C ASP A 122 11.15 -42.25 -22.13
N ASN A 123 11.22 -40.94 -22.37
CA ASN A 123 10.74 -40.27 -23.57
C ASN A 123 11.85 -39.51 -24.29
N ILE A 124 13.04 -40.12 -24.31
CA ILE A 124 14.18 -39.66 -25.12
C ILE A 124 13.78 -39.78 -26.61
N ASP A 125 14.21 -38.81 -27.43
CA ASP A 125 13.93 -38.70 -28.88
C ASP A 125 12.47 -38.46 -29.30
N LYS A 126 11.56 -38.19 -28.37
CA LYS A 126 10.17 -37.83 -28.67
C LYS A 126 9.93 -36.33 -28.49
N ARG A 127 9.05 -35.75 -29.32
CA ARG A 127 8.56 -34.38 -29.11
C ARG A 127 7.62 -34.38 -27.91
N ILE A 128 7.95 -33.58 -26.90
CA ILE A 128 7.21 -33.54 -25.63
C ILE A 128 6.77 -32.12 -25.27
N LYS A 129 5.68 -32.02 -24.53
CA LYS A 129 5.18 -30.78 -23.92
C LYS A 129 5.23 -30.92 -22.40
N VAL A 130 6.03 -30.07 -21.75
CA VAL A 130 6.15 -30.04 -20.29
C VAL A 130 5.53 -28.74 -19.77
N GLN A 131 4.71 -28.85 -18.73
CA GLN A 131 4.16 -27.72 -18.00
C GLN A 131 4.76 -27.71 -16.60
N GLY A 132 5.19 -26.55 -16.13
CA GLY A 132 5.82 -26.40 -14.83
C GLY A 132 6.09 -24.95 -14.48
N TYR A 133 6.55 -24.74 -13.24
CA TYR A 133 6.97 -23.44 -12.76
C TYR A 133 8.46 -23.24 -13.01
N VAL A 134 8.83 -22.00 -13.33
CA VAL A 134 10.24 -21.63 -13.43
C VAL A 134 10.80 -21.61 -12.01
N HIS A 135 11.83 -22.42 -11.75
CA HIS A 135 12.49 -22.43 -10.45
C HIS A 135 13.56 -21.35 -10.37
N ARG A 136 14.32 -21.17 -11.46
CA ARG A 136 15.30 -20.10 -11.59
C ARG A 136 15.31 -19.55 -13.01
N LEU A 137 15.06 -18.25 -13.13
CA LEU A 137 15.18 -17.50 -14.37
C LEU A 137 16.51 -16.73 -14.36
N ARG A 138 17.35 -16.92 -15.37
CA ARG A 138 18.53 -16.08 -15.60
C ARG A 138 18.42 -15.42 -16.97
N GLN A 139 18.31 -14.10 -16.96
CA GLN A 139 18.34 -13.29 -18.17
C GLN A 139 19.80 -12.97 -18.53
N GLN A 140 20.21 -13.29 -19.76
CA GLN A 140 21.52 -12.95 -20.30
C GLN A 140 21.33 -12.26 -21.65
N GLY A 141 21.17 -10.93 -21.63
CA GLY A 141 20.82 -10.15 -22.82
C GLY A 141 19.45 -10.53 -23.38
N LEU A 142 19.31 -10.64 -24.71
CA LEU A 142 18.07 -11.06 -25.38
C LEU A 142 17.78 -12.57 -25.24
N LYS A 143 18.72 -13.35 -24.69
CA LYS A 143 18.57 -14.80 -24.52
C LYS A 143 18.18 -15.10 -23.07
N GLU A 144 17.00 -15.67 -22.89
CA GLU A 144 16.54 -16.14 -21.60
C GLU A 144 16.92 -17.60 -21.42
N SER A 145 17.64 -17.91 -20.33
CA SER A 145 17.90 -19.28 -19.90
C SER A 145 17.04 -19.59 -18.68
N CYS A 146 16.09 -20.51 -18.83
CA CYS A 146 15.16 -20.92 -17.79
C CYS A 146 15.52 -22.31 -17.29
N ILE A 147 15.68 -22.45 -15.96
CA ILE A 147 15.80 -23.76 -15.33
C ILE A 147 14.44 -24.08 -14.69
N PHE A 148 13.79 -25.11 -15.23
CA PHE A 148 12.58 -25.68 -14.65
C PHE A 148 12.97 -26.70 -13.58
N GLY A 149 12.57 -26.42 -12.34
CA GLY A 149 12.78 -27.33 -11.22
C GLY A 149 11.45 -27.96 -10.83
N THR A 150 11.50 -29.21 -10.34
CA THR A 150 10.35 -29.79 -9.67
C THR A 150 10.48 -29.50 -8.18
N SER A 151 9.56 -28.73 -7.61
CA SER A 151 9.44 -28.58 -6.17
C SER A 151 8.84 -29.86 -5.61
N ARG A 152 9.69 -30.73 -5.05
CA ARG A 152 9.26 -31.78 -4.13
C ARG A 152 9.11 -31.08 -2.78
N TRP A 153 7.87 -30.78 -2.41
CA TRP A 153 7.51 -30.43 -1.04
C TRP A 153 7.74 -31.64 -0.13
#